data_AF-A0AA40BL07-F1
#
_entry.id   AF-A0AA40BL07-F1
#
_cell.length_a   1.000
_cell.length_b   1.000
_cell.length_c   1.000
_cell.angle_alpha   90.00
_cell.angle_beta   90.00
_cell.angle_gamma   90.00
#
_symmetry.space_group_name_H-M   'P 1'
#
loop_
_entity.id
_entity.type
_entity.pdbx_description
1 polymer ?
#
loop_
_entity_poly.entity_id
_entity_poly.type
_entity_poly.pdbx_seq_one_letter_code
_entity_poly.pdbx_strand_id
1 'polypeptide(L)'
;MVTFDYNMRTRERLVLKTQTVPSGHNPNDYVTRRLAAPAHDSELVPVSLLHRSDMCLDGSAPCYLHGYGLYGFVLEAQFNIQLLSLADRGFVVALAHIRGGRDKGHSWYTDTKREHKTRTFLVSVAQTSGSTSVSFLSGSSHCYNP
;
A
#
# COMPACT_ATOMS: atom_id res chain seq x y z
N MET A 1 1.64 -6.73 -16.06
CA MET A 1 3.01 -6.25 -16.39
C MET A 1 3.09 -5.93 -17.88
N VAL A 2 3.71 -4.81 -18.28
CA VAL A 2 3.98 -4.47 -19.69
C VAL A 2 5.48 -4.38 -19.90
N THR A 3 6.01 -5.04 -20.94
CA THR A 3 7.42 -5.00 -21.33
C THR A 3 7.58 -4.08 -22.52
N PHE A 4 8.51 -3.12 -22.41
CA PHE A 4 8.84 -2.18 -23.47
C PHE A 4 10.26 -2.43 -23.99
N ASP A 5 10.43 -2.31 -25.31
CA ASP A 5 11.72 -1.99 -25.90
C ASP A 5 11.89 -0.47 -25.90
N TYR A 6 13.07 0.01 -25.49
CA TYR A 6 13.35 1.43 -25.38
C TYR A 6 14.62 1.81 -26.13
N ASN A 7 14.47 2.66 -27.14
CA ASN A 7 15.60 3.20 -27.87
C ASN A 7 16.16 4.42 -27.13
N MET A 8 17.34 4.29 -26.52
CA MET A 8 17.98 5.37 -25.76
C MET A 8 18.36 6.59 -26.62
N ARG A 9 18.55 6.42 -27.94
CA ARG A 9 18.94 7.50 -28.85
C ARG A 9 17.73 8.29 -29.36
N THR A 10 16.70 7.60 -29.83
CA THR A 10 15.48 8.24 -30.37
C THR A 10 14.43 8.52 -29.29
N ARG A 11 14.58 7.93 -28.09
CA ARG A 11 13.63 7.96 -26.96
C ARG A 11 12.27 7.33 -27.26
N GLU A 12 12.18 6.51 -28.30
CA GLU A 12 10.98 5.78 -28.66
C GLU A 12 10.78 4.54 -27.77
N ARG A 13 9.52 4.22 -27.47
CA ARG A 13 9.10 3.06 -26.69
C ARG A 13 8.19 2.18 -27.54
N LEU A 14 8.55 0.91 -27.69
CA LEU A 14 7.71 -0.09 -28.35
C LEU A 14 7.21 -1.10 -27.31
N VAL A 15 5.90 -1.36 -27.27
CA VAL A 15 5.35 -2.41 -26.41
C VAL A 15 5.67 -3.77 -27.04
N LEU A 16 6.46 -4.58 -26.34
CA LEU A 16 6.78 -5.94 -26.78
C LEU A 16 5.75 -6.96 -26.28
N LYS A 17 5.30 -6.79 -25.03
CA LYS A 17 4.42 -7.75 -24.37
C LYS A 17 3.55 -7.08 -23.32
N THR A 18 2.27 -7.41 -23.33
CA THR A 18 1.35 -7.11 -22.23
C THR A 18 0.92 -8.42 -21.61
N GLN A 19 1.13 -8.55 -20.29
CA GLN A 19 0.64 -9.70 -19.54
C GLN A 19 -0.88 -9.59 -19.37
N THR A 20 -1.61 -10.49 -20.00
CA THR A 20 -3.05 -10.64 -19.81
C THR A 20 -3.33 -11.35 -18.50
N VAL A 21 -4.27 -10.81 -17.72
CA VAL A 21 -4.76 -11.46 -16.50
C VAL A 21 -5.98 -12.31 -16.89
N PRO A 22 -5.97 -13.63 -16.66
CA PRO A 22 -7.04 -14.52 -17.12
C PRO A 22 -8.44 -14.20 -16.56
N SER A 23 -8.53 -13.46 -15.46
CA SER A 23 -9.79 -13.14 -14.76
C SER A 23 -10.60 -12.00 -15.37
N GLY A 24 -10.22 -11.47 -16.54
CA GLY A 24 -10.94 -10.36 -17.17
C GLY A 24 -10.66 -8.99 -16.55
N HIS A 25 -9.47 -8.80 -15.97
CA HIS A 25 -9.05 -7.54 -15.34
C HIS A 25 -9.18 -6.34 -16.29
N ASN A 26 -10.01 -5.37 -15.91
CA ASN A 26 -10.09 -4.06 -16.54
C ASN A 26 -9.49 -3.00 -15.60
N PRO A 27 -8.39 -2.32 -15.98
CA PRO A 27 -7.77 -1.29 -15.14
C PRO A 27 -8.70 -0.15 -14.73
N ASN A 28 -9.72 0.16 -15.53
CA ASN A 28 -10.68 1.24 -15.23
C ASN A 28 -11.62 0.90 -14.07
N ASP A 29 -11.73 -0.38 -13.69
CA ASP A 29 -12.61 -0.80 -12.61
C ASP A 29 -12.00 -0.50 -11.23
N TYR A 30 -10.72 -0.09 -11.17
CA TYR A 30 -9.99 0.13 -9.93
C TYR A 30 -9.49 1.56 -9.81
N VAL A 31 -9.41 2.02 -8.56
CA VAL A 31 -8.87 3.32 -8.20
C VAL A 31 -7.67 3.10 -7.29
N THR A 32 -6.54 3.68 -7.67
CA THR A 32 -5.34 3.74 -6.84
C THR A 32 -5.13 5.17 -6.37
N ARG A 33 -4.96 5.38 -5.06
CA ARG A 33 -4.70 6.69 -4.47
C ARG A 33 -3.49 6.63 -3.56
N ARG A 34 -2.74 7.73 -3.50
CA ARG A 34 -1.70 7.89 -2.49
C ARG A 34 -2.19 8.86 -1.43
N LEU A 35 -2.27 8.39 -0.21
CA LEU A 35 -2.63 9.17 0.96
C LEU A 35 -1.42 9.37 1.87
N ALA A 36 -1.55 10.32 2.78
CA ALA A 36 -0.58 10.59 3.83
C ALA A 36 -1.28 10.37 5.17
N ALA A 37 -0.89 9.34 5.90
CA ALA A 37 -1.46 9.00 7.20
C ALA A 37 -0.56 9.52 8.33
N PRO A 38 -1.09 10.22 9.34
CA PRO A 38 -0.28 10.67 10.46
C PRO A 38 0.16 9.48 11.33
N ALA A 39 1.44 9.40 11.62
CA ALA A 39 1.98 8.55 12.68
C ALA A 39 1.76 9.19 14.07
N HIS A 40 1.99 8.43 15.13
CA HIS A 40 1.87 8.92 16.50
C HIS A 40 2.75 10.15 16.81
N ASP A 41 3.87 10.28 16.10
CA ASP A 41 4.76 11.45 16.21
C ASP A 41 4.48 12.53 15.17
N SER A 42 3.25 12.59 14.66
CA SER A 42 2.74 13.55 13.67
C SER A 42 3.41 13.52 12.30
N GLU A 43 4.36 12.64 12.06
CA GLU A 43 4.96 12.48 10.74
C GLU A 43 3.98 11.82 9.77
N LEU A 44 3.97 12.30 8.54
CA LEU A 44 3.13 11.75 7.49
C LEU A 44 3.79 10.53 6.84
N VAL A 45 3.13 9.38 7.00
CA VAL A 45 3.47 8.09 6.38
C VAL A 45 2.71 7.96 5.07
N PRO A 46 3.40 7.77 3.92
CA PRO A 46 2.71 7.51 2.66
C PRO A 46 1.97 6.18 2.71
N VAL A 47 0.74 6.16 2.20
CA VAL A 47 -0.08 4.94 2.07
C VAL A 47 -0.61 4.87 0.65
N SER A 48 -0.40 3.75 -0.03
CA SER A 48 -1.00 3.47 -1.33
C SER A 48 -2.28 2.68 -1.13
N LEU A 49 -3.43 3.26 -1.48
CA LEU A 49 -4.73 2.62 -1.44
C LEU A 49 -5.11 2.07 -2.81
N LEU A 50 -5.70 0.88 -2.83
CA LEU A 50 -6.31 0.24 -4.00
C LEU A 50 -7.71 -0.25 -3.61
N HIS A 51 -8.73 0.11 -4.39
CA HIS A 51 -10.10 -0.39 -4.25
C HIS A 51 -10.82 -0.34 -5.59
N ARG A 52 -12.01 -0.95 -5.66
CA ARG A 52 -12.88 -0.82 -6.83
C ARG A 52 -13.47 0.59 -6.96
N SER A 53 -13.63 1.05 -8.19
CA SER A 53 -14.11 2.40 -8.53
C SER A 53 -15.58 2.65 -8.16
N ASP A 54 -16.42 1.62 -8.18
CA ASP A 54 -17.85 1.65 -7.88
C ASP A 54 -18.17 1.50 -6.38
N MET A 55 -17.14 1.37 -5.56
CA MET A 55 -17.27 1.13 -4.13
C MET A 55 -17.43 2.42 -3.33
N CYS A 56 -18.40 2.44 -2.41
CA CYS A 56 -18.55 3.53 -1.45
C CYS A 56 -17.51 3.42 -0.33
N LEU A 57 -16.77 4.51 -0.08
CA LEU A 57 -15.78 4.60 0.99
C LEU A 57 -16.40 5.21 2.25
N ASP A 58 -17.46 4.57 2.76
CA ASP A 58 -18.22 5.00 3.94
C ASP A 58 -17.71 4.37 5.26
N GLY A 59 -16.68 3.53 5.18
CA GLY A 59 -16.10 2.83 6.32
C GLY A 59 -16.73 1.47 6.66
N SER A 60 -17.78 1.06 5.92
CA SER A 60 -18.39 -0.27 6.07
C SER A 60 -17.55 -1.39 5.45
N ALA A 61 -16.65 -1.02 4.56
CA ALA A 61 -15.83 -1.94 3.79
C ALA A 61 -14.69 -2.58 4.60
N PRO A 62 -14.42 -3.89 4.41
CA PRO A 62 -13.26 -4.51 5.01
C PRO A 62 -11.96 -3.95 4.42
N CYS A 63 -11.00 -3.65 5.30
CA CYS A 63 -9.70 -3.11 4.91
C CYS A 63 -8.60 -4.15 5.13
N TYR A 64 -7.77 -4.38 4.11
CA TYR A 64 -6.51 -5.12 4.23
C TYR A 64 -5.35 -4.14 4.33
N LEU A 65 -4.77 -3.99 5.52
CA LEU A 65 -3.60 -3.14 5.75
C LEU A 65 -2.31 -4.00 5.74
N HIS A 66 -1.37 -3.63 4.89
CA HIS A 66 -0.06 -4.28 4.80
C HIS A 66 1.08 -3.26 4.87
N GLY A 67 2.07 -3.53 5.70
CA GLY A 67 3.29 -2.75 5.83
C GLY A 67 4.44 -3.63 6.34
N TYR A 68 5.64 -3.48 5.76
CA TYR A 68 6.79 -4.30 6.13
C TYR A 68 7.73 -3.59 7.12
N GLY A 69 8.26 -2.41 6.75
CA GLY A 69 8.96 -1.53 7.70
C GLY A 69 10.27 -2.06 8.30
N LEU A 70 10.95 -2.96 7.61
CA LEU A 70 12.15 -3.64 8.10
C LEU A 70 13.20 -3.75 6.99
N TYR A 71 14.47 -3.82 7.40
CA TYR A 71 15.63 -4.07 6.54
C TYR A 71 15.83 -3.11 5.36
N GLY A 72 15.19 -1.94 5.38
CA GLY A 72 15.27 -0.97 4.28
C GLY A 72 14.51 -1.40 3.03
N PHE A 73 13.59 -2.36 3.16
CA PHE A 73 12.72 -2.80 2.06
C PHE A 73 11.86 -1.63 1.56
N VAL A 74 11.67 -1.54 0.25
CA VAL A 74 10.82 -0.54 -0.40
C VAL A 74 9.57 -1.25 -0.88
N LEU A 75 8.40 -0.76 -0.45
CA LEU A 75 7.12 -1.28 -0.96
C LEU A 75 6.87 -0.66 -2.33
N GLU A 76 7.28 -1.37 -3.38
CA GLU A 76 7.08 -0.90 -4.74
C GLU A 76 5.60 -1.05 -5.18
N ALA A 77 5.13 -0.08 -5.97
CA ALA A 77 3.83 -0.14 -6.61
C ALA A 77 3.87 -1.11 -7.80
N GLN A 78 3.82 -2.40 -7.50
CA GLN A 78 3.82 -3.48 -8.49
C GLN A 78 2.44 -4.13 -8.61
N PHE A 79 2.14 -4.64 -9.81
CA PHE A 79 0.92 -5.40 -10.04
C PHE A 79 0.95 -6.72 -9.27
N ASN A 80 -0.06 -6.96 -8.43
CA ASN A 80 -0.19 -8.17 -7.63
C ASN A 80 -1.61 -8.74 -7.75
N ILE A 81 -1.71 -9.97 -8.26
CA ILE A 81 -2.98 -10.69 -8.48
C ILE A 81 -3.72 -10.96 -7.17
N GLN A 82 -2.99 -11.18 -6.06
CA GLN A 82 -3.60 -11.42 -4.75
C GLN A 82 -4.31 -10.18 -4.22
N LEU A 83 -3.69 -9.00 -4.36
CA LEU A 83 -4.30 -7.72 -3.98
C LEU A 83 -5.49 -7.38 -4.88
N LEU A 84 -5.39 -7.70 -6.17
CA LEU A 84 -6.49 -7.57 -7.11
C LEU A 84 -7.69 -8.44 -6.70
N SER A 85 -7.45 -9.70 -6.34
CA SER A 85 -8.51 -10.61 -5.89
C SER A 85 -9.19 -10.13 -4.61
N LEU A 86 -8.47 -9.45 -3.72
CA LEU A 86 -9.07 -8.80 -2.54
C LEU A 86 -9.95 -7.62 -2.94
N ALA A 87 -9.46 -6.74 -3.82
CA ALA A 87 -10.23 -5.61 -4.32
C ALA A 87 -11.52 -6.07 -5.03
N ASP A 88 -11.47 -7.16 -5.79
CA ASP A 88 -12.64 -7.76 -6.45
C ASP A 88 -13.71 -8.23 -5.46
N ARG A 89 -13.30 -8.65 -4.26
CA ARG A 89 -14.19 -9.08 -3.17
C ARG A 89 -14.73 -7.91 -2.34
N GLY A 90 -14.47 -6.67 -2.75
CA GLY A 90 -14.91 -5.48 -2.03
C GLY A 90 -14.02 -5.09 -0.84
N PHE A 91 -12.76 -5.53 -0.81
CA PHE A 91 -11.80 -5.05 0.19
C PHE A 91 -11.15 -3.76 -0.30
N VAL A 92 -10.87 -2.86 0.64
CA VAL A 92 -9.90 -1.80 0.40
C VAL A 92 -8.52 -2.29 0.82
N VAL A 93 -7.57 -2.24 -0.12
CA VAL A 93 -6.18 -2.61 0.13
C VAL A 93 -5.39 -1.36 0.46
N ALA A 94 -4.74 -1.33 1.62
CA ALA A 94 -3.88 -0.25 2.08
C ALA A 94 -2.44 -0.73 2.25
N LEU A 95 -1.53 -0.22 1.43
CA LEU A 95 -0.10 -0.50 1.52
C LEU A 95 0.58 0.68 2.23
N ALA A 96 0.93 0.49 3.50
CA ALA A 96 1.58 1.52 4.30
C ALA A 96 3.11 1.47 4.13
N HIS A 97 3.67 2.55 3.60
CA HIS A 97 5.12 2.73 3.39
C HIS A 97 5.80 3.17 4.70
N ILE A 98 5.64 2.32 5.72
CA ILE A 98 6.06 2.58 7.11
C ILE A 98 7.59 2.70 7.24
N ARG A 99 8.03 3.35 8.31
CA ARG A 99 9.45 3.55 8.60
C ARG A 99 10.20 2.25 8.85
N GLY A 100 11.49 2.26 8.55
CA GLY A 100 12.35 1.08 8.55
C GLY A 100 12.41 0.39 7.18
N GLY A 101 11.59 0.86 6.23
CA GLY A 101 11.87 0.79 4.79
C GLY A 101 12.74 1.95 4.30
N ARG A 102 12.87 2.09 2.97
CA ARG A 102 13.60 3.21 2.33
C ARG A 102 12.72 4.08 1.43
N ASP A 103 11.40 3.99 1.56
CA ASP A 103 10.44 4.72 0.72
C ASP A 103 10.59 6.25 0.77
N LYS A 104 11.12 6.82 1.87
CA LYS A 104 11.51 8.24 2.00
C LYS A 104 13.02 8.46 2.09
N GLY A 105 13.82 7.50 1.60
CA GLY A 105 15.28 7.57 1.61
C GLY A 105 15.95 6.95 2.83
N HIS A 106 17.24 7.24 3.01
CA HIS A 106 18.07 6.59 4.02
C HIS A 106 17.71 6.98 5.46
N SER A 107 17.33 8.23 5.70
CA SER A 107 16.88 8.71 7.02
C SER A 107 15.66 7.92 7.51
N TRP A 108 14.71 7.63 6.62
CA TRP A 108 13.51 6.82 6.90
C TRP A 108 13.84 5.42 7.46
N TYR A 109 14.98 4.87 7.04
CA TYR A 109 15.49 3.58 7.51
C TYR A 109 16.28 3.71 8.81
N THR A 110 17.17 4.71 8.94
CA THR A 110 18.01 4.88 10.12
C THR A 110 17.23 5.28 11.35
N ASP A 111 16.18 6.08 11.19
CA ASP A 111 15.38 6.67 12.28
C ASP A 111 14.53 5.65 13.04
N THR A 112 14.56 4.38 12.63
CA THR A 112 13.83 3.26 13.25
C THR A 112 14.71 2.09 13.63
N LYS A 113 16.03 2.28 13.62
CA LYS A 113 16.97 1.27 14.10
C LYS A 113 17.00 1.22 15.63
N ARG A 114 17.25 0.02 16.15
CA ARG A 114 17.52 -0.25 17.57
C ARG A 114 16.41 0.31 18.47
N GLU A 115 16.74 1.29 19.30
CA GLU A 115 15.86 1.87 20.34
C GLU A 115 14.64 2.59 19.75
N HIS A 116 14.69 2.97 18.47
CA HIS A 116 13.58 3.64 17.78
C HIS A 116 12.67 2.68 17.01
N LYS A 117 12.83 1.35 17.20
CA LYS A 117 12.08 0.35 16.43
C LYS A 117 10.57 0.43 16.64
N THR A 118 10.13 0.86 17.82
CA THR A 118 8.72 1.06 18.15
C THR A 118 8.03 2.03 17.19
N ARG A 119 8.77 3.00 16.61
CA ARG A 119 8.24 3.97 15.65
C ARG A 119 7.83 3.37 14.31
N THR A 120 8.25 2.14 13.97
CA THR A 120 7.74 1.40 12.80
C THR A 120 6.29 0.99 12.98
N PHE A 121 5.90 0.65 14.20
CA PHE A 121 4.60 0.05 14.54
C PHE A 121 3.51 1.10 14.79
N LEU A 122 3.91 2.30 15.24
CA LEU A 122 3.00 3.38 15.63
C LEU A 122 2.48 4.22 14.45
N VAL A 123 1.92 3.55 13.45
CA VAL A 123 1.24 4.21 12.33
C VAL A 123 -0.26 3.96 12.45
N SER A 124 -1.05 5.03 12.39
CA SER A 124 -2.50 4.94 12.34
C SER A 124 -2.95 5.18 10.91
N VAL A 125 -3.44 4.13 10.25
CA VAL A 125 -4.10 4.31 8.95
C VAL A 125 -5.58 4.36 9.20
N ALA A 126 -6.15 5.56 9.08
CA ALA A 126 -7.58 5.74 9.11
C ALA A 126 -8.16 5.55 7.71
N GLN A 127 -9.02 4.54 7.58
CA GLN A 127 -10.03 4.57 6.54
C GLN A 127 -11.23 5.34 7.10
N THR A 128 -11.83 6.17 6.25
CA THR A 128 -13.07 6.94 6.45
C THR A 128 -12.88 8.43 6.77
N SER A 129 -13.78 9.22 6.17
CA SER A 129 -14.14 10.62 6.43
C SER A 129 -14.59 10.91 7.88
N GLY A 130 -13.94 10.30 8.87
CA GLY A 130 -14.37 10.33 10.27
C GLY A 130 -13.80 9.16 11.08
N SER A 131 -12.48 9.09 11.21
CA SER A 131 -11.75 8.39 12.29
C SER A 131 -12.08 6.91 12.58
N THR A 132 -11.33 6.01 11.95
CA THR A 132 -11.07 4.65 12.48
C THR A 132 -9.58 4.35 12.44
N SER A 133 -8.89 4.40 13.57
CA SER A 133 -7.44 4.17 13.66
C SER A 133 -7.09 2.68 13.55
N VAL A 134 -6.47 2.24 12.45
CA VAL A 134 -5.80 0.92 12.41
C VAL A 134 -4.36 1.11 12.86
N SER A 135 -4.06 0.70 14.09
CA SER A 135 -2.71 0.71 14.69
C SER A 135 -2.05 -0.65 14.59
N PHE A 136 -0.83 -0.71 14.04
CA PHE A 136 -0.02 -1.93 13.99
C PHE A 136 0.61 -2.16 15.37
N LEU A 137 -0.05 -2.88 16.28
CA LEU A 137 0.64 -3.38 17.47
C LEU A 137 1.21 -4.75 17.13
N SER A 138 2.52 -4.90 17.31
CA SER A 138 3.23 -6.18 17.29
C SER A 138 2.61 -7.10 18.35
N GLY A 139 1.57 -7.84 17.96
CA GLY A 139 0.76 -8.67 18.83
C GLY A 139 -0.61 -8.86 18.19
N SER A 140 -0.72 -9.92 17.37
CA SER A 140 -1.98 -10.58 16.99
C SER A 140 -3.24 -9.72 17.03
N SER A 141 -3.46 -8.88 16.03
CA SER A 141 -4.83 -8.43 15.71
C SER A 141 -5.55 -9.55 14.96
N HIS A 142 -5.82 -10.65 15.67
CA HIS A 142 -6.90 -11.54 15.32
C HIS A 142 -8.19 -10.74 15.49
N CYS A 143 -8.98 -10.63 14.42
CA CYS A 143 -10.40 -10.39 14.55
C CYS A 143 -11.01 -11.63 15.24
N TYR A 144 -10.99 -11.67 16.57
CA TYR A 144 -11.78 -12.59 17.39
C TYR A 144 -12.78 -11.73 18.15
N ASN A 145 -14.04 -11.84 17.76
CA ASN A 145 -15.17 -11.29 18.49
C ASN A 145 -15.73 -12.43 19.36
N PRO A 146 -15.94 -12.27 20.68
CA PRO A 146 -16.65 -13.26 21.48
C PRO A 146 -18.10 -13.48 21.00
#